data_AF-A0A382N149-F1
#
_entry.id   AF-A0A382N149-F1
#
_cell.length_a   1.000
_cell.length_b   1.000
_cell.length_c   1.000
_cell.angle_alpha   90.00
_cell.angle_beta   90.00
_cell.angle_gamma   90.00
#
_symmetry.space_group_name_H-M   'P 1'
#
loop_
_entity.id
_entity.type
_entity.pdbx_description
1 polymer ?
#
loop_
_entity_poly.entity_id
_entity_poly.type
_entity_poly.pdbx_seq_one_letter_code
_entity_poly.pdbx_strand_id
1 'polypeptide(L)'
;NDTISQKIRVIIDDNHVYPEPVSLYPLDSLFVDSLFSGYMVRWWNSGDQYFKKYILQKSTDPLMRENIEVFSTEIKSTVQYDDYEYSDETVVYYRIIIEDIFGKQTAGNVVSTSMIPMPPQWNIQSVRYTTNSLTVNWANPEFAQYYSHQLLFSDQKNGNFEILAEYNNPIMGQYEEQYFHLSENWFSILTEDSLGQKSVSEPYMHPPPQVPDIDSVLYYDNSFRLQWQKEPDIDFANYQILSTEDENPFNLSEITFITNQTEDTLNYNNIIMGEYYLFQIITTDVWSLETRCPVIMASSFNKFEITEDNGSMDILYSVLTNEQGEYISVGQYNQSSSWYLKVNEDGDIKVSNNLGSSNSVFNSITEISGGDYYV
;
A
#
# COMPACT_ATOMS: atom_id res chain seq x y z
N ASN A 1 -2.74 -30.73 4.74
CA ASN A 1 -1.71 -29.76 5.20
C ASN A 1 -2.01 -28.31 4.84
N ASP A 2 -2.60 -27.53 5.75
CA ASP A 2 -2.63 -26.06 5.66
C ASP A 2 -1.79 -25.48 6.80
N THR A 3 -0.46 -25.54 6.60
CA THR A 3 0.56 -24.90 7.44
C THR A 3 0.73 -23.43 7.09
N ILE A 4 -0.08 -22.91 6.17
CA ILE A 4 0.07 -21.56 5.61
C ILE A 4 -0.80 -20.62 6.45
N SER A 5 -0.15 -19.60 7.01
CA SER A 5 -0.80 -18.56 7.79
C SER A 5 -1.78 -17.77 6.94
N GLN A 6 -2.90 -17.36 7.54
CA GLN A 6 -3.89 -16.53 6.85
C GLN A 6 -3.48 -15.06 6.97
N LYS A 7 -3.40 -14.36 5.82
CA LYS A 7 -3.14 -12.91 5.77
C LYS A 7 -4.44 -12.17 6.06
N ILE A 8 -4.50 -11.40 7.15
CA ILE A 8 -5.58 -10.46 7.43
C ILE A 8 -5.14 -9.09 6.91
N ARG A 9 -5.88 -8.53 5.93
CA ARG A 9 -5.63 -7.17 5.44
C ARG A 9 -6.45 -6.17 6.25
N VAL A 10 -5.78 -5.41 7.09
CA VAL A 10 -6.28 -4.12 7.57
C VAL A 10 -5.23 -3.08 7.17
N ILE A 11 -5.59 -2.21 6.23
CA ILE A 11 -4.73 -1.12 5.76
C ILE A 11 -5.46 0.16 6.12
N ILE A 12 -4.89 0.95 7.02
CA ILE A 12 -5.19 2.38 7.13
C ILE A 12 -3.87 3.09 7.38
N ASP A 13 -3.19 3.44 6.28
CA ASP A 13 -2.29 4.59 6.24
C ASP A 13 -2.29 5.17 4.81
N ASP A 14 -3.37 5.86 4.46
CA ASP A 14 -3.52 6.58 3.19
C ASP A 14 -3.11 8.06 3.34
N ASN A 15 -2.31 8.43 4.34
CA ASN A 15 -2.01 9.85 4.60
C ASN A 15 -1.32 10.55 3.42
N HIS A 16 -0.61 9.77 2.59
CA HIS A 16 0.15 10.23 1.43
C HIS A 16 -0.46 9.85 0.07
N VAL A 17 -1.63 9.21 0.04
CA VAL A 17 -2.33 8.90 -1.22
C VAL A 17 -3.21 10.08 -1.60
N TYR A 18 -3.04 10.57 -2.83
CA TYR A 18 -3.79 11.68 -3.38
C TYR A 18 -4.39 11.27 -4.73
N PRO A 19 -5.49 11.90 -5.19
CA PRO A 19 -6.01 11.69 -6.53
C PRO A 19 -4.93 11.96 -7.59
N GLU A 20 -4.93 11.19 -8.68
CA GLU A 20 -4.08 11.48 -9.84
C GLU A 20 -4.45 12.85 -10.46
N PRO A 21 -3.46 13.65 -10.90
CA PRO A 21 -3.73 14.93 -11.56
C PRO A 21 -4.49 14.71 -12.87
N VAL A 22 -5.30 15.68 -13.25
CA VAL A 22 -6.01 15.69 -14.53
C VAL A 22 -5.45 16.77 -15.42
N SER A 23 -5.18 16.41 -16.68
CA SER A 23 -4.61 17.36 -17.62
C SER A 23 -5.68 18.20 -18.33
N LEU A 24 -5.44 19.50 -18.44
CA LEU A 24 -6.12 20.40 -19.36
C LEU A 24 -5.54 20.25 -20.77
N TYR A 25 -6.42 20.31 -21.77
CA TYR A 25 -6.00 20.46 -23.16
C TYR A 25 -5.53 21.90 -23.43
N PRO A 26 -4.62 22.11 -24.41
CA PRO A 26 -4.33 23.45 -24.90
C PRO A 26 -5.60 24.21 -25.31
N LEU A 27 -5.59 25.52 -25.10
CA LEU A 27 -6.71 26.39 -25.48
C LEU A 27 -6.69 26.63 -26.99
N ASP A 28 -7.36 25.74 -27.73
CA ASP A 28 -7.32 25.75 -29.20
C ASP A 28 -8.52 26.46 -29.85
N SER A 29 -9.46 26.99 -29.07
CA SER A 29 -10.71 27.55 -29.60
C SER A 29 -11.20 28.75 -28.80
N LEU A 30 -10.88 29.95 -29.33
CA LEU A 30 -11.55 31.19 -28.99
C LEU A 30 -12.87 31.23 -29.76
N PHE A 31 -14.00 31.27 -29.05
CA PHE A 31 -15.29 31.58 -29.68
C PHE A 31 -15.55 33.08 -29.57
N VAL A 32 -16.00 33.67 -30.68
CA VAL A 32 -16.40 35.08 -30.75
C VAL A 32 -17.75 35.15 -31.46
N ASP A 33 -18.76 35.67 -30.77
CA ASP A 33 -20.03 36.11 -31.36
C ASP A 33 -20.19 37.62 -31.09
N SER A 34 -21.16 38.23 -31.74
CA SER A 34 -21.61 39.62 -31.64
C SER A 34 -21.79 40.17 -30.21
N LEU A 35 -21.89 39.32 -29.19
CA LEU A 35 -22.07 39.72 -27.79
C LEU A 35 -21.02 39.15 -26.82
N PHE A 36 -20.27 38.09 -27.19
CA PHE A 36 -19.40 37.36 -26.25
C PHE A 36 -18.12 36.87 -26.93
N SER A 37 -17.01 36.96 -26.21
CA SER A 37 -15.73 36.32 -26.51
C SER A 37 -15.30 35.44 -25.33
N GLY A 38 -14.77 34.26 -25.61
CA GLY A 38 -14.40 33.32 -24.55
C GLY A 38 -13.68 32.08 -25.03
N TYR A 39 -13.31 31.22 -24.08
CA TYR A 39 -12.59 29.98 -24.32
C TYR A 39 -13.39 28.77 -23.86
N MET A 40 -13.34 27.71 -24.66
CA MET A 40 -13.79 26.39 -24.25
C MET A 40 -12.63 25.67 -23.56
N VAL A 41 -12.74 25.51 -22.25
CA VAL A 41 -11.75 24.82 -21.43
C VAL A 41 -12.12 23.34 -21.37
N ARG A 42 -11.19 22.46 -21.73
CA ARG A 42 -11.42 21.00 -21.78
C ARG A 42 -10.35 20.27 -20.98
N TRP A 43 -10.73 19.16 -20.36
CA TRP A 43 -9.81 18.32 -19.58
C TRP A 43 -10.00 16.83 -19.84
N TRP A 44 -9.05 16.02 -19.39
CA TRP A 44 -9.15 14.56 -19.40
C TRP A 44 -10.11 14.05 -18.31
N ASN A 45 -10.74 12.91 -18.56
CA ASN A 45 -11.53 12.24 -17.52
C ASN A 45 -10.60 11.70 -16.41
N SER A 46 -11.04 11.77 -15.16
CA SER A 46 -10.28 11.31 -14.01
C SER A 46 -10.24 9.78 -13.98
N GLY A 47 -9.06 9.21 -13.77
CA GLY A 47 -8.89 7.77 -13.52
C GLY A 47 -9.26 7.36 -12.10
N ASP A 48 -9.46 8.31 -11.18
CA ASP A 48 -9.55 8.03 -9.76
C ASP A 48 -10.86 7.30 -9.40
N GLN A 49 -10.72 6.17 -8.70
CA GLN A 49 -11.84 5.37 -8.16
C GLN A 49 -12.60 6.08 -7.04
N TYR A 50 -11.93 6.99 -6.33
CA TYR A 50 -12.44 7.76 -5.20
C TYR A 50 -12.78 9.20 -5.60
N PHE A 51 -12.94 9.48 -6.89
CA PHE A 51 -13.31 10.80 -7.42
C PHE A 51 -14.55 11.37 -6.71
N LYS A 52 -14.45 12.63 -6.27
CA LYS A 52 -15.57 13.40 -5.73
C LYS A 52 -15.97 14.55 -6.64
N LYS A 53 -15.03 15.40 -7.06
CA LYS A 53 -15.34 16.54 -7.94
C LYS A 53 -14.13 17.10 -8.71
N TYR A 54 -14.45 17.81 -9.78
CA TYR A 54 -13.58 18.74 -10.46
C TYR A 54 -13.77 20.17 -9.92
N ILE A 55 -12.68 20.92 -9.81
CA ILE A 55 -12.68 22.36 -9.50
C ILE A 55 -11.82 23.07 -10.55
N LEU A 56 -12.43 23.88 -11.41
CA LEU A 56 -11.74 24.67 -12.42
C LEU A 56 -11.47 26.08 -11.89
N GLN A 57 -10.22 26.50 -11.97
CA GLN A 57 -9.74 27.80 -11.50
C GLN A 57 -9.14 28.61 -12.64
N LYS A 58 -9.24 29.94 -12.56
CA LYS A 58 -8.48 30.86 -13.41
C LYS A 58 -7.73 31.92 -12.63
N SER A 59 -6.62 32.43 -13.17
CA SER A 59 -5.82 33.51 -12.57
C SER A 59 -5.12 34.35 -13.65
N THR A 60 -4.66 35.53 -13.27
CA THR A 60 -3.72 36.34 -14.06
C THR A 60 -2.26 36.11 -13.67
N ASP A 61 -2.01 35.33 -12.61
CA ASP A 61 -0.67 34.91 -12.18
C ASP A 61 -0.39 33.49 -12.73
N PRO A 62 0.73 33.27 -13.46
CA PRO A 62 1.08 31.94 -13.97
C PRO A 62 1.29 30.87 -12.88
N LEU A 63 1.55 31.27 -11.63
CA LEU A 63 1.64 30.36 -10.48
C LEU A 63 0.30 30.11 -9.78
N MET A 64 -0.80 30.70 -10.27
CA MET A 64 -2.14 30.53 -9.72
C MET A 64 -2.28 30.95 -8.23
N ARG A 65 -1.46 31.90 -7.73
CA ARG A 65 -1.48 32.34 -6.32
C ARG A 65 -2.72 33.16 -5.94
N GLU A 66 -3.29 33.87 -6.90
CA GLU A 66 -4.52 34.68 -6.76
C GLU A 66 -5.57 34.16 -7.76
N ASN A 67 -5.95 32.90 -7.59
CA ASN A 67 -6.92 32.25 -8.48
C ASN A 67 -8.36 32.42 -7.98
N ILE A 68 -9.31 32.30 -8.89
CA ILE A 68 -10.74 32.20 -8.60
C ILE A 68 -11.29 30.89 -9.14
N GLU A 69 -12.20 30.26 -8.40
CA GLU A 69 -13.00 29.15 -8.91
C GLU A 69 -14.04 29.70 -9.90
N VAL A 70 -14.02 29.19 -11.13
CA VAL A 70 -14.98 29.57 -12.18
C VAL A 70 -16.04 28.51 -12.42
N PHE A 71 -15.73 27.25 -12.06
CA PHE A 71 -16.62 26.14 -12.26
C PHE A 71 -16.23 24.97 -11.34
N SER A 72 -17.21 24.21 -10.87
CA SER A 72 -16.99 22.94 -10.22
C SER A 72 -18.12 21.96 -10.53
N THR A 73 -17.80 20.66 -10.52
CA THR A 73 -18.80 19.62 -10.80
C THR A 73 -18.43 18.29 -10.17
N GLU A 74 -19.42 17.62 -9.58
CA GLU A 74 -19.32 16.25 -9.05
C GLU A 74 -19.59 15.20 -10.13
N ILE A 75 -19.94 15.63 -11.35
CA ILE A 75 -20.25 14.73 -12.46
C ILE A 75 -18.96 14.38 -13.19
N LYS A 76 -18.45 13.16 -12.96
CA LYS A 76 -17.19 12.65 -13.53
C LYS A 76 -17.13 12.71 -15.07
N SER A 77 -18.27 12.61 -15.76
CA SER A 77 -18.33 12.70 -17.23
C SER A 77 -18.30 14.12 -17.80
N THR A 78 -18.39 15.16 -16.95
CA THR A 78 -18.26 16.55 -17.39
C THR A 78 -16.79 16.90 -17.56
N VAL A 79 -16.37 17.06 -18.81
CA VAL A 79 -14.97 17.26 -19.20
C VAL A 79 -14.71 18.57 -19.97
N GLN A 80 -15.66 19.50 -19.90
CA GLN A 80 -15.58 20.80 -20.57
C GLN A 80 -16.37 21.88 -19.84
N TYR A 81 -15.95 23.13 -19.99
CA TYR A 81 -16.61 24.34 -19.51
C TYR A 81 -16.35 25.50 -20.48
N ASP A 82 -17.37 26.31 -20.73
CA ASP A 82 -17.26 27.51 -21.58
C ASP A 82 -17.18 28.76 -20.68
N ASP A 83 -16.06 29.49 -20.75
CA ASP A 83 -15.83 30.72 -19.99
C ASP A 83 -16.15 31.95 -20.87
N TYR A 84 -17.34 32.53 -20.69
CA TYR A 84 -17.92 33.58 -21.56
C TYR A 84 -17.51 35.03 -21.21
N GLU A 85 -16.48 35.24 -20.39
CA GLU A 85 -16.05 36.58 -19.94
C GLU A 85 -14.56 36.83 -20.22
N TYR A 86 -14.15 36.81 -21.49
CA TYR A 86 -12.78 37.15 -21.87
C TYR A 86 -12.65 38.59 -22.37
N SER A 87 -11.74 39.36 -21.76
CA SER A 87 -11.23 40.63 -22.29
C SER A 87 -9.84 40.41 -22.87
N ASP A 88 -9.61 40.78 -24.14
CA ASP A 88 -8.38 40.52 -24.92
C ASP A 88 -7.07 41.15 -24.36
N GLU A 89 -7.13 41.86 -23.24
CA GLU A 89 -6.02 42.69 -22.76
C GLU A 89 -5.05 41.95 -21.80
N THR A 90 -5.43 40.79 -21.26
CA THR A 90 -4.60 40.05 -20.30
C THR A 90 -4.50 38.55 -20.61
N VAL A 91 -3.32 37.97 -20.38
CA VAL A 91 -3.13 36.53 -20.40
C VAL A 91 -3.80 35.95 -19.15
N VAL A 92 -4.66 34.95 -19.37
CA VAL A 92 -5.36 34.23 -18.32
C VAL A 92 -4.81 32.80 -18.27
N TYR A 93 -4.60 32.31 -17.06
CA TYR A 93 -4.12 30.96 -16.77
C TYR A 93 -5.26 30.14 -16.18
N TYR A 94 -5.41 28.90 -16.64
CA TYR A 94 -6.40 27.95 -16.17
C TYR A 94 -5.72 26.72 -15.57
N ARG A 95 -6.30 26.19 -14.49
CA ARG A 95 -5.89 24.93 -13.87
C ARG A 95 -7.12 24.19 -13.37
N ILE A 96 -7.09 22.87 -13.45
CA ILE A 96 -8.13 22.03 -12.85
C ILE A 96 -7.59 21.27 -11.64
N ILE A 97 -8.40 21.16 -10.60
CA ILE A 97 -8.09 20.40 -9.38
C ILE A 97 -9.07 19.24 -9.28
N ILE A 98 -8.55 18.08 -8.89
CA ILE A 98 -9.33 16.89 -8.54
C ILE A 98 -9.40 16.78 -7.04
N GLU A 99 -10.61 16.57 -6.51
CA GLU A 99 -10.85 16.23 -5.12
C GLU A 99 -11.41 14.82 -5.04
N ASP A 100 -10.93 14.03 -4.07
CA ASP A 100 -11.45 12.70 -3.75
C ASP A 100 -12.49 12.72 -2.61
N ILE A 101 -13.09 11.57 -2.29
CA ILE A 101 -14.08 11.45 -1.20
C ILE A 101 -13.50 11.72 0.19
N PHE A 102 -12.17 11.68 0.35
CA PHE A 102 -11.46 11.98 1.58
C PHE A 102 -11.08 13.46 1.70
N GLY A 103 -11.37 14.27 0.68
CA GLY A 103 -11.05 15.70 0.63
C GLY A 103 -9.61 16.00 0.26
N LYS A 104 -8.83 15.01 -0.22
CA LYS A 104 -7.49 15.23 -0.75
C LYS A 104 -7.62 15.84 -2.15
N GLN A 105 -6.74 16.79 -2.43
CA GLN A 105 -6.76 17.56 -3.68
C GLN A 105 -5.43 17.46 -4.42
N THR A 106 -5.50 17.31 -5.74
CA THR A 106 -4.34 17.34 -6.64
C THR A 106 -4.61 18.30 -7.79
N ALA A 107 -3.65 19.17 -8.06
CA ALA A 107 -3.75 20.13 -9.14
C ALA A 107 -3.24 19.53 -10.45
N GLY A 108 -3.85 19.90 -11.57
CA GLY A 108 -3.40 19.54 -12.91
C GLY A 108 -2.37 20.53 -13.47
N ASN A 109 -2.02 20.34 -14.74
CA ASN A 109 -1.20 21.31 -15.46
C ASN A 109 -1.94 22.65 -15.61
N VAL A 110 -1.14 23.71 -15.80
CA VAL A 110 -1.63 25.05 -16.12
C VAL A 110 -1.58 25.25 -17.63
N VAL A 111 -2.64 25.82 -18.20
CA VAL A 111 -2.68 26.28 -19.59
C VAL A 111 -2.98 27.77 -19.62
N SER A 112 -2.54 28.48 -20.66
CA SER A 112 -2.73 29.93 -20.77
C SER A 112 -3.46 30.30 -22.06
N THR A 113 -4.06 31.49 -22.09
CA THR A 113 -4.60 32.10 -23.32
C THR A 113 -3.52 32.70 -24.22
N SER A 114 -2.24 32.55 -23.85
CA SER A 114 -1.11 32.95 -24.68
C SER A 114 -1.06 32.10 -25.96
N MET A 115 -0.65 32.70 -27.07
CA MET A 115 -0.36 31.95 -28.30
C MET A 115 0.89 31.08 -28.19
N ILE A 116 1.71 31.31 -27.17
CA ILE A 116 2.96 30.58 -26.95
C ILE A 116 2.69 29.52 -25.87
N PRO A 117 3.01 28.24 -26.14
CA PRO A 117 2.79 27.17 -25.17
C PRO A 117 3.45 27.47 -23.82
N MET A 118 2.80 27.05 -22.75
CA MET A 118 3.38 27.04 -21.41
C MET A 118 4.65 26.17 -21.39
N PRO A 119 5.64 26.50 -20.54
CA PRO A 119 6.74 25.59 -20.25
C PRO A 119 6.20 24.19 -19.85
N PRO A 120 6.79 23.10 -20.33
CA PRO A 120 6.41 21.76 -19.91
C PRO A 120 6.73 21.56 -18.42
N GLN A 121 5.96 20.74 -17.72
CA GLN A 121 6.29 20.36 -16.34
C GLN A 121 7.56 19.51 -16.32
N TRP A 122 8.55 19.95 -15.54
CA TRP A 122 9.80 19.22 -15.30
C TRP A 122 9.62 18.31 -14.07
N ASN A 123 9.11 17.11 -14.31
CA ASN A 123 8.78 16.19 -13.24
C ASN A 123 10.02 15.62 -12.55
N ILE A 124 9.99 15.57 -11.23
CA ILE A 124 11.01 14.89 -10.44
C ILE A 124 10.94 13.39 -10.71
N GLN A 125 12.09 12.79 -10.98
CA GLN A 125 12.24 11.36 -11.27
C GLN A 125 12.61 10.57 -10.03
N SER A 126 13.39 11.17 -9.12
CA SER A 126 13.75 10.54 -7.86
C SER A 126 14.21 11.57 -6.85
N VAL A 127 13.80 11.38 -5.61
CA VAL A 127 14.46 11.96 -4.43
C VAL A 127 15.06 10.79 -3.67
N ARG A 128 16.39 10.79 -3.53
CA ARG A 128 17.13 9.76 -2.82
C ARG A 128 17.89 10.38 -1.69
N TYR A 129 17.93 9.65 -0.61
CA TYR A 129 18.70 10.03 0.55
C TYR A 129 19.70 8.97 0.92
N THR A 130 20.73 9.41 1.61
CA THR A 130 21.55 8.54 2.45
C THR A 130 21.48 9.06 3.87
N THR A 131 22.22 8.44 4.78
CA THR A 131 22.41 8.97 6.14
C THR A 131 22.94 10.41 6.17
N ASN A 132 23.62 10.87 5.12
CA ASN A 132 24.31 12.18 5.11
C ASN A 132 24.18 12.95 3.80
N SER A 133 23.30 12.56 2.87
CA SER A 133 23.18 13.29 1.60
C SER A 133 21.78 13.24 1.02
N LEU A 134 21.48 14.26 0.22
CA LEU A 134 20.30 14.36 -0.62
C LEU A 134 20.73 14.35 -2.08
N THR A 135 20.01 13.58 -2.91
CA THR A 135 20.11 13.67 -4.36
C THR A 135 18.72 13.78 -4.96
N VAL A 136 18.46 14.86 -5.70
CA VAL A 136 17.22 15.06 -6.45
C VAL A 136 17.53 15.00 -7.94
N ASN A 137 16.80 14.18 -8.69
CA ASN A 137 16.89 14.10 -10.15
C ASN A 137 15.53 14.44 -10.76
N TRP A 138 15.53 15.18 -11.87
CA TRP A 138 14.31 15.55 -12.59
C TRP A 138 14.48 15.43 -14.10
N ALA A 139 13.34 15.32 -14.78
CA ALA A 139 13.28 15.40 -16.23
C ALA A 139 13.45 16.86 -16.68
N ASN A 140 14.25 17.07 -17.72
CA ASN A 140 14.52 18.39 -18.30
C ASN A 140 14.18 18.42 -19.81
N PRO A 141 12.90 18.20 -20.20
CA PRO A 141 12.49 18.28 -21.60
C PRO A 141 12.80 19.67 -22.18
N GLU A 142 13.35 19.69 -23.39
CA GLU A 142 13.61 20.94 -24.11
C GLU A 142 12.30 21.66 -24.44
N PHE A 143 12.31 22.99 -24.28
CA PHE A 143 11.21 23.84 -24.71
C PHE A 143 11.72 25.18 -25.22
N ALA A 144 10.90 25.82 -26.05
CA ALA A 144 11.24 27.10 -26.65
C ALA A 144 11.34 28.19 -25.59
N GLN A 145 12.26 29.14 -25.79
CA GLN A 145 12.37 30.32 -24.93
C GLN A 145 12.69 30.02 -23.46
N TYR A 146 13.32 28.87 -23.16
CA TYR A 146 13.83 28.55 -21.83
C TYR A 146 14.60 29.74 -21.24
N TYR A 147 14.26 30.12 -20.00
CA TYR A 147 14.95 31.16 -19.25
C TYR A 147 15.69 30.59 -18.04
N SER A 148 14.96 29.94 -17.13
CA SER A 148 15.55 29.33 -15.93
C SER A 148 14.69 28.19 -15.39
N HIS A 149 15.26 27.44 -14.45
CA HIS A 149 14.49 26.58 -13.56
C HIS A 149 15.02 26.64 -12.13
N GLN A 150 14.16 26.33 -11.18
CA GLN A 150 14.44 26.37 -9.75
C GLN A 150 14.02 25.05 -9.11
N LEU A 151 14.90 24.50 -8.27
CA LEU A 151 14.53 23.43 -7.34
C LEU A 151 13.91 24.06 -6.10
N LEU A 152 12.68 23.67 -5.82
CA LEU A 152 11.91 24.14 -4.68
C LEU A 152 11.82 23.06 -3.61
N PHE A 153 11.70 23.46 -2.34
CA PHE A 153 11.43 22.54 -1.23
C PHE A 153 10.40 23.08 -0.23
N SER A 154 9.68 22.19 0.44
CA SER A 154 8.74 22.50 1.51
C SER A 154 8.63 21.33 2.50
N ASP A 155 8.26 21.59 3.74
CA ASP A 155 7.95 20.57 4.75
C ASP A 155 6.56 19.93 4.54
N GLN A 156 5.74 20.51 3.65
CA GLN A 156 4.39 20.03 3.36
C GLN A 156 4.13 19.99 1.85
N LYS A 157 3.36 19.00 1.37
CA LYS A 157 3.02 18.84 -0.05
C LYS A 157 2.47 20.12 -0.69
N ASN A 158 1.55 20.78 0.01
CA ASN A 158 0.90 22.01 -0.40
C ASN A 158 1.37 23.21 0.44
N GLY A 159 2.58 23.12 1.00
CA GLY A 159 3.14 24.13 1.87
C GLY A 159 3.69 25.34 1.11
N ASN A 160 4.37 26.21 1.87
CA ASN A 160 5.14 27.29 1.27
C ASN A 160 6.47 26.71 0.80
N PHE A 161 6.67 26.75 -0.51
CA PHE A 161 7.92 26.31 -1.11
C PHE A 161 8.97 27.42 -1.09
N GLU A 162 10.17 27.07 -0.63
CA GLU A 162 11.37 27.89 -0.68
C GLU A 162 12.27 27.43 -1.85
N ILE A 163 13.16 28.31 -2.31
CA ILE A 163 14.10 28.00 -3.40
C ILE A 163 15.36 27.38 -2.79
N LEU A 164 15.68 26.13 -3.16
CA LEU A 164 16.96 25.50 -2.82
C LEU A 164 18.07 25.89 -3.79
N ALA A 165 17.75 25.88 -5.09
CA ALA A 165 18.72 26.13 -6.14
C ALA A 165 18.06 26.75 -7.36
N GLU A 166 18.82 27.56 -8.11
CA GLU A 166 18.38 28.17 -9.36
C GLU A 166 19.42 27.93 -10.45
N TYR A 167 18.93 27.63 -11.65
CA TYR A 167 19.73 27.24 -12.79
C TYR A 167 19.32 27.97 -14.06
N ASN A 168 20.32 28.50 -14.77
CA ASN A 168 20.14 29.14 -16.07
C ASN A 168 20.60 28.24 -17.24
N ASN A 169 21.04 27.02 -16.94
CA ASN A 169 21.45 26.03 -17.94
C ASN A 169 20.41 24.89 -17.99
N PRO A 170 19.71 24.67 -19.11
CA PRO A 170 18.65 23.67 -19.20
C PRO A 170 19.13 22.23 -19.08
N ILE A 171 20.44 21.99 -19.21
CA ILE A 171 21.02 20.63 -19.12
C ILE A 171 21.15 20.18 -17.65
N MET A 172 21.08 21.10 -16.69
CA MET A 172 21.13 20.75 -15.27
C MET A 172 19.83 20.02 -14.88
N GLY A 173 19.97 18.75 -14.52
CA GLY A 173 18.87 17.84 -14.18
C GLY A 173 19.02 17.16 -12.81
N GLN A 174 19.99 17.59 -12.02
CA GLN A 174 20.36 16.97 -10.75
C GLN A 174 20.83 18.01 -9.73
N TYR A 175 20.47 17.76 -8.47
CA TYR A 175 20.96 18.46 -7.28
C TYR A 175 21.52 17.44 -6.29
N GLU A 176 22.65 17.77 -5.66
CA GLU A 176 23.25 16.98 -4.59
C GLU A 176 23.71 17.89 -3.46
N GLU A 177 23.35 17.53 -2.23
CA GLU A 177 23.76 18.24 -1.01
C GLU A 177 24.22 17.25 0.07
N GLN A 178 25.31 17.59 0.76
CA GLN A 178 25.82 16.83 1.90
C GLN A 178 25.32 17.43 3.21
N TYR A 179 25.08 16.57 4.20
CA TYR A 179 24.60 16.93 5.54
C TYR A 179 23.25 17.65 5.54
N PHE A 180 22.37 17.27 4.61
CA PHE A 180 21.00 17.76 4.58
C PHE A 180 20.25 17.34 5.84
N HIS A 181 19.48 18.25 6.43
CA HIS A 181 18.71 17.93 7.63
C HIS A 181 17.60 16.92 7.30
N LEU A 182 17.60 15.79 8.02
CA LEU A 182 16.66 14.69 7.83
C LEU A 182 15.28 15.10 8.39
N SER A 183 14.39 15.57 7.52
CA SER A 183 12.97 15.75 7.80
C SER A 183 12.18 15.40 6.55
N GLU A 184 10.92 14.96 6.69
CA GLU A 184 10.05 14.81 5.52
C GLU A 184 10.03 16.12 4.72
N ASN A 185 10.36 16.06 3.43
CA ASN A 185 10.40 17.21 2.55
C ASN A 185 9.81 16.86 1.19
N TRP A 186 9.11 17.84 0.63
CA TRP A 186 8.49 17.83 -0.68
C TRP A 186 9.29 18.73 -1.60
N PHE A 187 9.58 18.24 -2.80
CA PHE A 187 10.34 18.96 -3.81
C PHE A 187 9.49 19.20 -5.04
N SER A 188 9.70 20.34 -5.71
CA SER A 188 9.11 20.63 -7.01
C SER A 188 10.12 21.35 -7.89
N ILE A 189 9.94 21.26 -9.21
CA ILE A 189 10.69 22.07 -10.17
C ILE A 189 9.78 23.16 -10.71
N LEU A 190 10.21 24.40 -10.54
CA LEU A 190 9.62 25.56 -11.19
C LEU A 190 10.44 25.90 -12.43
N THR A 191 9.80 25.92 -13.60
CA THR A 191 10.40 26.36 -14.86
C THR A 191 9.81 27.70 -15.30
N GLU A 192 10.64 28.52 -15.95
CA GLU A 192 10.27 29.83 -16.46
C GLU A 192 10.79 30.00 -17.90
N ASP A 193 9.93 30.54 -18.78
CA ASP A 193 10.34 31.01 -20.10
C ASP A 193 10.67 32.51 -20.12
N SER A 194 11.25 33.00 -21.22
CA SER A 194 11.63 34.41 -21.35
C SER A 194 10.44 35.38 -21.46
N LEU A 195 9.21 34.87 -21.48
CA LEU A 195 7.97 35.67 -21.47
C LEU A 195 7.33 35.72 -20.09
N GLY A 196 7.93 35.06 -19.09
CA GLY A 196 7.44 34.99 -17.72
C GLY A 196 6.35 33.95 -17.49
N GLN A 197 6.07 33.07 -18.46
CA GLN A 197 5.19 31.92 -18.20
C GLN A 197 5.93 30.92 -17.32
N LYS A 198 5.18 30.27 -16.42
CA LYS A 198 5.73 29.38 -15.40
C LYS A 198 5.02 28.05 -15.36
N SER A 199 5.77 26.99 -15.10
CA SER A 199 5.22 25.66 -14.90
C SER A 199 5.88 25.01 -13.70
N VAL A 200 5.06 24.40 -12.84
CA VAL A 200 5.49 23.74 -11.60
C VAL A 200 5.15 22.25 -11.74
N SER A 201 6.11 21.38 -11.45
CA SER A 201 5.84 19.94 -11.38
C SER A 201 5.11 19.55 -10.10
N GLU A 202 4.46 18.38 -10.14
CA GLU A 202 3.86 17.82 -8.94
C GLU A 202 4.90 17.68 -7.82
N PRO A 203 4.56 18.08 -6.58
CA PRO A 203 5.42 17.84 -5.43
C PRO A 203 5.76 16.37 -5.29
N TYR A 204 7.05 16.09 -5.14
CA TYR A 204 7.60 14.75 -5.00
C TYR A 204 8.40 14.66 -3.70
N MET A 205 8.14 13.63 -2.92
CA MET A 205 8.92 13.29 -1.72
C MET A 205 9.65 11.97 -1.93
N HIS A 206 10.66 11.69 -1.10
CA HIS A 206 11.26 10.37 -1.07
C HIS A 206 10.21 9.30 -0.79
N PRO A 207 10.21 8.18 -1.53
CA PRO A 207 9.26 7.09 -1.28
C PRO A 207 9.49 6.51 0.13
N PRO A 208 8.43 6.03 0.80
CA PRO A 208 8.59 5.29 2.05
C PRO A 208 9.24 3.92 1.79
N PRO A 209 9.75 3.22 2.83
CA PRO A 209 10.34 1.88 2.70
C PRO A 209 9.42 0.88 2.02
N GLN A 210 9.96 -0.22 1.50
CA GLN A 210 9.11 -1.27 0.96
C GLN A 210 8.25 -1.90 2.05
N VAL A 211 6.98 -2.16 1.70
CA VAL A 211 6.07 -2.88 2.60
C VAL A 211 6.72 -4.23 2.95
N PRO A 212 6.93 -4.55 4.23
CA PRO A 212 7.61 -5.80 4.59
C PRO A 212 6.79 -7.00 4.12
N ASP A 213 7.45 -8.03 3.61
CA ASP A 213 6.79 -9.28 3.24
C ASP A 213 7.29 -10.40 4.14
N ILE A 214 6.41 -10.87 5.01
CA ILE A 214 6.66 -12.05 5.83
C ILE A 214 6.50 -13.27 4.91
N ASP A 215 7.63 -13.92 4.61
CA ASP A 215 7.70 -15.13 3.78
C ASP A 215 7.08 -16.33 4.50
N SER A 216 7.39 -16.50 5.79
CA SER A 216 6.90 -17.65 6.57
C SER A 216 6.86 -17.41 8.08
N VAL A 217 5.92 -18.09 8.75
CA VAL A 217 5.87 -18.23 10.21
C VAL A 217 5.68 -19.70 10.52
N LEU A 218 6.70 -20.34 11.11
CA LEU A 218 6.72 -21.78 11.36
C LEU A 218 6.74 -22.05 12.86
N TYR A 219 5.81 -22.88 13.34
CA TYR A 219 5.79 -23.34 14.72
C TYR A 219 6.58 -24.65 14.85
N TYR A 220 7.56 -24.68 15.74
CA TYR A 220 8.30 -25.89 16.11
C TYR A 220 8.95 -25.71 17.49
N ASP A 221 8.95 -26.78 18.30
CA ASP A 221 9.64 -26.81 19.61
C ASP A 221 9.27 -25.61 20.51
N ASN A 222 7.97 -25.38 20.69
CA ASN A 222 7.42 -24.28 21.49
C ASN A 222 7.94 -22.88 21.09
N SER A 223 8.31 -22.71 19.82
CA SER A 223 8.78 -21.45 19.25
C SER A 223 8.17 -21.19 17.87
N PHE A 224 7.99 -19.92 17.52
CA PHE A 224 7.76 -19.50 16.15
C PHE A 224 9.07 -19.01 15.53
N ARG A 225 9.41 -19.54 14.35
CA ARG A 225 10.42 -18.97 13.46
C ARG A 225 9.71 -18.12 12.41
N LEU A 226 9.87 -16.80 12.52
CA LEU A 226 9.43 -15.84 11.52
C LEU A 226 10.57 -15.60 10.53
N GLN A 227 10.24 -15.49 9.25
CA GLN A 227 11.17 -15.10 8.20
C GLN A 227 10.50 -14.11 7.25
N TRP A 228 11.23 -13.05 6.86
CA TRP A 228 10.74 -12.00 5.96
C TRP A 228 11.78 -11.61 4.90
N GLN A 229 11.34 -10.90 3.88
CA GLN A 229 12.23 -10.35 2.85
C GLN A 229 12.98 -9.12 3.37
N LYS A 230 14.28 -9.06 3.09
CA LYS A 230 15.12 -7.92 3.45
C LYS A 230 14.70 -6.68 2.68
N GLU A 231 14.71 -5.54 3.38
CA GLU A 231 14.51 -4.22 2.82
C GLU A 231 15.71 -3.92 1.94
N PRO A 232 15.55 -3.74 0.61
CA PRO A 232 16.67 -3.42 -0.27
C PRO A 232 17.18 -1.99 -0.13
N ASP A 233 16.40 -1.06 0.42
CA ASP A 233 16.72 0.36 0.36
C ASP A 233 17.86 0.74 1.33
N ILE A 234 18.77 1.58 0.85
CA ILE A 234 20.04 1.90 1.54
C ILE A 234 19.89 2.82 2.75
N ASP A 235 18.70 3.40 2.89
CA ASP A 235 18.25 4.30 3.95
C ASP A 235 17.41 3.56 5.01
N PHE A 236 17.40 2.22 5.00
CA PHE A 236 16.85 1.42 6.09
C PHE A 236 17.39 1.88 7.45
N ALA A 237 16.48 2.12 8.40
CA ALA A 237 16.83 2.37 9.80
C ALA A 237 16.57 1.16 10.68
N ASN A 238 15.36 0.58 10.61
CA ASN A 238 15.02 -0.56 11.47
C ASN A 238 13.79 -1.36 10.99
N TYR A 239 13.68 -2.57 11.56
CA TYR A 239 12.44 -3.31 11.69
C TYR A 239 11.92 -3.24 13.13
N GLN A 240 10.62 -3.03 13.27
CA GLN A 240 9.87 -3.23 14.51
C GLN A 240 8.89 -4.39 14.31
N ILE A 241 9.02 -5.45 15.12
CA ILE A 241 8.16 -6.63 15.03
C ILE A 241 7.19 -6.62 16.21
N LEU A 242 5.91 -6.75 15.89
CA LEU A 242 4.80 -6.74 16.83
C LEU A 242 4.14 -8.11 16.92
N SER A 243 3.61 -8.45 18.10
CA SER A 243 2.80 -9.65 18.32
C SER A 243 1.68 -9.45 19.33
N THR A 244 0.63 -10.28 19.23
CA THR A 244 -0.39 -10.51 20.28
C THR A 244 -0.81 -11.98 20.30
N GLU A 245 -1.34 -12.45 21.43
CA GLU A 245 -1.84 -13.82 21.66
C GLU A 245 -3.37 -13.92 21.66
N ASP A 246 -4.09 -12.81 21.54
CA ASP A 246 -5.55 -12.74 21.79
C ASP A 246 -6.41 -12.54 20.53
N GLU A 247 -5.87 -12.90 19.37
CA GLU A 247 -6.48 -12.73 18.03
C GLU A 247 -6.95 -11.29 17.71
N ASN A 248 -6.64 -10.31 18.57
CA ASN A 248 -7.09 -8.95 18.42
C ASN A 248 -5.95 -8.06 17.89
N PRO A 249 -5.98 -7.62 16.62
CA PRO A 249 -4.90 -6.83 16.03
C PRO A 249 -4.68 -5.47 16.71
N PHE A 250 -5.65 -4.97 17.48
CA PHE A 250 -5.49 -3.73 18.25
C PHE A 250 -4.60 -3.89 19.49
N ASN A 251 -4.31 -5.13 19.90
CA ASN A 251 -3.48 -5.45 21.06
C ASN A 251 -2.04 -5.81 20.67
N LEU A 252 -1.66 -5.62 19.40
CA LEU A 252 -0.28 -5.80 18.93
C LEU A 252 0.69 -4.94 19.76
N SER A 253 1.75 -5.58 20.26
CA SER A 253 2.78 -4.94 21.07
C SER A 253 4.17 -5.31 20.55
N GLU A 254 5.14 -4.41 20.70
CA GLU A 254 6.52 -4.65 20.25
C GLU A 254 7.14 -5.81 21.00
N ILE A 255 7.62 -6.80 20.24
CA ILE A 255 8.39 -7.93 20.76
C ILE A 255 9.88 -7.79 20.44
N THR A 256 10.23 -7.07 19.38
CA THR A 256 11.63 -6.81 19.05
C THR A 256 11.82 -5.61 18.13
N PHE A 257 13.03 -5.06 18.16
CA PHE A 257 13.50 -3.95 17.35
C PHE A 257 14.87 -4.29 16.77
N ILE A 258 15.02 -4.23 15.44
CA ILE A 258 16.20 -4.69 14.72
C ILE A 258 16.75 -3.57 13.84
N THR A 259 17.98 -3.13 14.09
CA THR A 259 18.66 -2.10 13.28
C THR A 259 19.62 -2.67 12.24
N ASN A 260 19.83 -3.99 12.24
CA ASN A 260 20.69 -4.66 11.28
C ASN A 260 19.86 -5.11 10.07
N GLN A 261 20.00 -4.40 8.94
CA GLN A 261 19.32 -4.72 7.66
C GLN A 261 19.57 -6.14 7.16
N THR A 262 20.67 -6.77 7.59
CA THR A 262 21.01 -8.13 7.16
C THR A 262 20.21 -9.22 7.87
N GLU A 263 19.48 -8.89 8.93
CA GLU A 263 18.57 -9.81 9.63
C GLU A 263 17.27 -10.00 8.84
N ASP A 264 16.84 -11.26 8.73
CA ASP A 264 15.61 -11.66 8.04
C ASP A 264 14.81 -12.70 8.82
N THR A 265 15.25 -13.03 10.05
CA THR A 265 14.70 -14.14 10.82
C THR A 265 14.56 -13.75 12.29
N LEU A 266 13.45 -14.12 12.92
CA LEU A 266 13.23 -14.01 14.36
C LEU A 266 12.75 -15.36 14.91
N ASN A 267 13.36 -15.81 16.00
CA ASN A 267 12.86 -16.93 16.80
C ASN A 267 12.13 -16.38 18.04
N TYR A 268 10.81 -16.50 18.05
CA TYR A 268 9.94 -16.09 19.15
C TYR A 268 9.60 -17.29 20.03
N ASN A 269 10.15 -17.33 21.24
CA ASN A 269 10.14 -18.51 22.12
C ASN A 269 9.07 -18.42 23.21
N ASN A 270 8.89 -19.52 23.95
CA ASN A 270 7.95 -19.67 25.07
C ASN A 270 6.49 -19.55 24.64
N ILE A 271 6.17 -20.12 23.48
CA ILE A 271 4.83 -20.11 22.91
C ILE A 271 3.92 -21.08 23.66
N ILE A 272 2.75 -20.59 24.04
CA ILE A 272 1.69 -21.42 24.59
C ILE A 272 1.13 -22.27 23.44
N MET A 273 1.17 -23.59 23.60
CA MET A 273 0.65 -24.53 22.61
C MET A 273 -0.88 -24.46 22.56
N GLY A 274 -1.45 -24.56 21.35
CA GLY A 274 -2.90 -24.56 21.15
C GLY A 274 -3.54 -23.16 21.14
N GLU A 275 -2.77 -22.14 20.78
CA GLU A 275 -3.21 -20.75 20.72
C GLU A 275 -2.98 -20.15 19.32
N TYR A 276 -3.63 -19.02 19.07
CA TYR A 276 -3.41 -18.21 17.87
C TYR A 276 -2.60 -16.96 18.20
N TYR A 277 -1.64 -16.65 17.34
CA TYR A 277 -0.78 -15.48 17.47
C TYR A 277 -0.93 -14.61 16.23
N LEU A 278 -0.94 -13.29 16.42
CA LEU A 278 -0.86 -12.33 15.33
C LEU A 278 0.53 -11.73 15.28
N PHE A 279 1.08 -11.55 14.08
CA PHE A 279 2.37 -10.90 13.85
C PHE A 279 2.25 -9.77 12.83
N GLN A 280 3.05 -8.72 13.02
CA GLN A 280 3.23 -7.63 12.05
C GLN A 280 4.66 -7.12 12.09
N ILE A 281 5.20 -6.75 10.94
CA ILE A 281 6.50 -6.07 10.80
C ILE A 281 6.24 -4.66 10.27
N ILE A 282 6.92 -3.71 10.89
CA ILE A 282 7.00 -2.32 10.46
C ILE A 282 8.46 -2.08 10.05
N THR A 283 8.67 -1.50 8.89
CA THR A 283 9.99 -0.99 8.47
C THR A 283 9.98 0.52 8.55
N THR A 284 11.06 1.09 9.06
CA THR A 284 11.28 2.53 9.10
C THR A 284 12.60 2.86 8.41
N ASP A 285 12.64 3.92 7.60
CA ASP A 285 13.88 4.49 7.06
C ASP A 285 14.51 5.53 8.00
N VAL A 286 15.67 6.08 7.62
CA VAL A 286 16.34 7.16 8.38
C VAL A 286 15.60 8.50 8.34
N TRP A 287 14.52 8.59 7.56
CA TRP A 287 13.63 9.76 7.43
C TRP A 287 12.36 9.63 8.26
N SER A 288 12.23 8.54 9.01
CA SER A 288 11.05 8.22 9.82
C SER A 288 9.80 7.92 8.99
N LEU A 289 9.93 7.64 7.70
CA LEU A 289 8.83 7.08 6.92
C LEU A 289 8.68 5.61 7.29
N GLU A 290 7.44 5.20 7.50
CA GLU A 290 7.11 3.84 7.92
C GLU A 290 6.26 3.12 6.88
N THR A 291 6.50 1.82 6.71
CA THR A 291 5.55 0.92 6.07
C THR A 291 5.30 -0.30 6.92
N ARG A 292 4.08 -0.83 6.83
CA ARG A 292 3.59 -1.92 7.68
C ARG A 292 3.10 -3.06 6.81
N CYS A 293 3.53 -4.28 7.11
CA CYS A 293 2.98 -5.44 6.42
C CYS A 293 1.55 -5.74 6.90
N PRO A 294 0.78 -6.55 6.14
CA PRO A 294 -0.47 -7.11 6.64
C PRO A 294 -0.25 -7.88 7.96
N VAL A 295 -1.27 -7.93 8.80
CA VAL A 295 -1.23 -8.75 10.01
C VAL A 295 -1.38 -10.21 9.61
N ILE A 296 -0.50 -11.07 10.13
CA ILE A 296 -0.48 -12.50 9.84
C ILE A 296 -0.90 -13.27 11.07
N MET A 297 -1.87 -14.18 10.90
CA MET A 297 -2.27 -15.11 11.95
C MET A 297 -1.51 -16.43 11.83
N ALA A 298 -0.84 -16.84 12.90
CA ALA A 298 -0.16 -18.12 13.04
C ALA A 298 -0.79 -18.93 14.18
N SER A 299 -0.67 -20.26 14.10
CA SER A 299 -1.30 -21.18 15.04
C SER A 299 -0.23 -22.07 15.70
N SER A 300 -0.21 -22.18 17.03
CA SER A 300 0.68 -23.08 17.77
C SER A 300 0.08 -24.47 18.01
N PHE A 301 -0.97 -24.83 17.25
CA PHE A 301 -1.60 -26.13 17.30
C PHE A 301 -0.73 -27.17 16.60
N ASN A 302 -0.56 -28.33 17.24
CA ASN A 302 -0.03 -29.51 16.56
C ASN A 302 -1.02 -29.93 15.47
N LYS A 303 -0.57 -29.93 14.23
CA LYS A 303 -1.33 -30.35 13.05
C LYS A 303 -0.70 -31.61 12.50
N PHE A 304 -1.49 -32.66 12.33
CA PHE A 304 -1.06 -33.91 11.73
C PHE A 304 -2.08 -34.38 10.69
N GLU A 305 -1.59 -35.12 9.70
CA GLU A 305 -2.39 -35.76 8.66
C GLU A 305 -2.07 -37.25 8.70
N ILE A 306 -3.06 -38.08 8.97
CA ILE A 306 -2.90 -39.53 9.04
C ILE A 306 -3.60 -40.13 7.84
N THR A 307 -2.81 -40.85 7.03
CA THR A 307 -3.31 -41.63 5.90
C THR A 307 -3.09 -43.11 6.20
N GLU A 308 -4.17 -43.84 6.42
CA GLU A 308 -4.19 -45.30 6.44
C GLU A 308 -4.76 -45.77 5.11
N ASP A 309 -3.90 -46.26 4.20
CA ASP A 309 -4.32 -46.82 2.91
C ASP A 309 -4.21 -48.34 2.93
N ASN A 310 -5.35 -49.00 3.09
CA ASN A 310 -5.46 -50.47 3.06
C ASN A 310 -5.86 -51.00 1.66
N GLY A 311 -5.86 -50.17 0.62
CA GLY A 311 -6.17 -50.57 -0.76
C GLY A 311 -7.64 -50.90 -1.03
N SER A 312 -8.56 -50.44 -0.17
CA SER A 312 -10.00 -50.77 -0.15
C SER A 312 -10.91 -49.53 -0.05
N MET A 313 -12.22 -49.72 -0.23
CA MET A 313 -13.22 -48.68 0.04
C MET A 313 -13.44 -48.56 1.55
N ASP A 314 -12.63 -47.72 2.19
CA ASP A 314 -12.75 -47.42 3.61
C ASP A 314 -13.50 -46.09 3.78
N ILE A 315 -14.45 -46.05 4.71
CA ILE A 315 -15.28 -44.87 4.98
C ILE A 315 -15.08 -44.47 6.44
N LEU A 316 -14.63 -43.23 6.65
CA LEU A 316 -14.64 -42.57 7.95
C LEU A 316 -16.05 -42.02 8.21
N TYR A 317 -16.67 -42.42 9.32
CA TYR A 317 -18.00 -41.95 9.68
C TYR A 317 -17.99 -40.89 10.77
N SER A 318 -17.11 -41.02 11.77
CA SER A 318 -17.10 -40.12 12.91
C SER A 318 -15.71 -40.00 13.53
N VAL A 319 -15.40 -38.79 14.01
CA VAL A 319 -14.20 -38.47 14.78
C VAL A 319 -14.66 -37.75 16.04
N LEU A 320 -14.10 -38.13 17.19
CA LEU A 320 -14.34 -37.48 18.47
C LEU A 320 -13.01 -37.32 19.22
N THR A 321 -12.83 -36.20 19.91
CA THR A 321 -11.75 -36.01 20.87
C THR A 321 -12.24 -36.41 22.26
N ASN A 322 -11.51 -37.26 22.96
CA ASN A 322 -11.87 -37.71 24.31
C ASN A 322 -11.37 -36.74 25.41
N GLU A 323 -11.74 -36.99 26.67
CA GLU A 323 -11.29 -36.17 27.82
C GLU A 323 -9.76 -36.13 28.02
N GLN A 324 -9.02 -37.08 27.42
CA GLN A 324 -7.56 -37.14 27.46
C GLN A 324 -6.89 -36.47 26.25
N GLY A 325 -7.64 -35.80 25.37
CA GLY A 325 -7.12 -35.10 24.19
C GLY A 325 -6.78 -36.02 23.00
N GLU A 326 -7.15 -37.31 23.07
CA GLU A 326 -6.92 -38.28 22.00
C GLU A 326 -8.06 -38.24 20.99
N TYR A 327 -7.71 -38.37 19.71
CA TYR A 327 -8.65 -38.41 18.60
C TYR A 327 -9.03 -39.85 18.30
N ILE A 328 -10.32 -40.13 18.33
CA ILE A 328 -10.86 -41.45 18.05
C ILE A 328 -11.72 -41.37 16.81
N SER A 329 -11.28 -42.09 15.79
CA SER A 329 -11.94 -42.18 14.51
C SER A 329 -12.54 -43.57 14.35
N VAL A 330 -13.79 -43.63 13.91
CA VAL A 330 -14.48 -44.90 13.64
C VAL A 330 -15.04 -44.91 12.23
N GLY A 331 -15.08 -46.10 11.65
CA GLY A 331 -15.52 -46.26 10.29
C GLY A 331 -15.79 -47.70 9.90
N GLN A 332 -15.88 -47.90 8.60
CA GLN A 332 -16.12 -49.19 7.99
C GLN A 332 -15.11 -49.50 6.89
N TYR A 333 -14.72 -50.77 6.86
CA TYR A 333 -13.85 -51.42 5.89
C TYR A 333 -14.68 -52.27 4.95
N ASN A 334 -14.57 -52.04 3.64
CA ASN A 334 -15.18 -52.86 2.57
C ASN A 334 -16.67 -53.21 2.76
N GLN A 335 -17.44 -52.30 3.35
CA GLN A 335 -18.85 -52.51 3.70
C GLN A 335 -19.13 -53.71 4.65
N SER A 336 -18.10 -54.31 5.25
CA SER A 336 -18.24 -55.60 5.94
C SER A 336 -17.64 -55.64 7.33
N SER A 337 -16.77 -54.71 7.72
CA SER A 337 -16.12 -54.75 9.04
C SER A 337 -15.90 -53.36 9.60
N SER A 338 -16.11 -53.19 10.90
CA SER A 338 -15.80 -51.94 11.58
C SER A 338 -14.30 -51.78 11.82
N TRP A 339 -13.81 -50.56 11.73
CA TRP A 339 -12.48 -50.19 12.19
C TRP A 339 -12.55 -49.04 13.19
N TYR A 340 -11.54 -48.98 14.05
CA TYR A 340 -11.31 -47.81 14.88
C TYR A 340 -9.82 -47.45 14.91
N LEU A 341 -9.56 -46.16 14.91
CA LEU A 341 -8.23 -45.57 14.97
C LEU A 341 -8.19 -44.62 16.16
N LYS A 342 -7.17 -44.76 17.00
CA LYS A 342 -6.91 -43.89 18.13
C LYS A 342 -5.56 -43.22 17.96
N VAL A 343 -5.56 -41.89 18.06
CA VAL A 343 -4.40 -41.03 17.84
C VAL A 343 -4.22 -40.12 19.05
N ASN A 344 -3.01 -39.92 19.53
CA ASN A 344 -2.77 -38.93 20.59
C ASN A 344 -2.80 -37.49 20.05
N GLU A 345 -2.63 -36.53 20.95
CA GLU A 345 -2.54 -35.10 20.64
C GLU A 345 -1.36 -34.73 19.71
N ASP A 346 -0.35 -35.59 19.62
CA ASP A 346 0.84 -35.41 18.77
C ASP A 346 0.70 -36.01 17.37
N GLY A 347 -0.38 -36.74 17.10
CA GLY A 347 -0.58 -37.42 15.82
C GLY A 347 0.00 -38.84 15.74
N ASP A 348 0.52 -39.40 16.84
CA ASP A 348 0.95 -40.78 16.91
C ASP A 348 -0.25 -41.73 17.00
N ILE A 349 -0.27 -42.72 16.12
CA ILE A 349 -1.25 -43.81 16.16
C ILE A 349 -0.98 -44.68 17.40
N LYS A 350 -1.89 -44.63 18.36
CA LYS A 350 -1.86 -45.50 19.55
C LYS A 350 -2.46 -46.87 19.26
N VAL A 351 -3.55 -46.89 18.49
CA VAL A 351 -4.25 -48.12 18.11
C VAL A 351 -4.82 -47.99 16.71
N SER A 352 -4.57 -48.98 15.87
CA SER A 352 -5.27 -49.20 14.61
C SER A 352 -5.76 -50.64 14.63
N ASN A 353 -7.09 -50.84 14.62
CA ASN A 353 -7.70 -52.15 14.78
C ASN A 353 -8.88 -52.34 13.84
N ASN A 354 -8.86 -53.46 13.11
CA ASN A 354 -10.00 -53.96 12.34
C ASN A 354 -10.78 -54.95 13.22
N LEU A 355 -11.98 -54.57 13.63
CA LEU A 355 -12.88 -55.44 14.40
C LEU A 355 -13.68 -56.31 13.42
N GLY A 356 -13.08 -57.45 13.07
CA GLY A 356 -13.50 -58.35 12.00
C GLY A 356 -14.76 -59.18 12.24
N SER A 357 -15.86 -58.57 12.67
CA SER A 357 -17.17 -59.22 12.57
C SER A 357 -17.88 -58.78 11.29
N SER A 358 -18.18 -59.75 10.41
CA SER A 358 -18.88 -59.50 9.15
C SER A 358 -20.22 -58.80 9.40
N ASN A 359 -20.47 -57.69 8.70
CA ASN A 359 -21.65 -56.81 8.76
C ASN A 359 -21.78 -55.93 10.02
N SER A 360 -20.67 -55.57 10.68
CA SER A 360 -20.65 -54.52 11.71
C SER A 360 -20.29 -53.15 11.09
N VAL A 361 -20.94 -52.09 11.56
CA VAL A 361 -20.68 -50.69 11.14
C VAL A 361 -20.64 -49.81 12.38
N PHE A 362 -19.56 -49.05 12.54
CA PHE A 362 -19.47 -47.98 13.50
C PHE A 362 -19.84 -46.65 12.84
N ASN A 363 -21.05 -46.17 13.11
CA ASN A 363 -21.58 -44.97 12.45
C ASN A 363 -21.29 -43.68 13.23
N SER A 364 -21.19 -43.77 14.55
CA SER A 364 -21.00 -42.62 15.42
C SER A 364 -20.32 -43.09 16.68
N ILE A 365 -19.41 -42.27 17.21
CA ILE A 365 -18.82 -42.51 18.51
C ILE A 365 -19.25 -41.42 19.50
N THR A 366 -19.46 -41.80 20.76
CA THR A 366 -19.71 -40.85 21.85
C THR A 366 -19.01 -41.37 23.10
N GLU A 367 -18.29 -40.48 23.77
CA GLU A 367 -17.65 -40.78 25.06
C GLU A 367 -18.70 -40.84 26.19
N ILE A 368 -18.52 -41.79 27.10
CA ILE A 368 -19.29 -41.91 28.33
C ILE A 368 -18.41 -41.74 29.56
N SER A 369 -19.03 -41.33 30.66
CA SER A 369 -18.34 -41.08 31.93
C SER A 369 -17.49 -42.28 32.35
N GLY A 370 -16.18 -42.06 32.51
CA GLY A 370 -15.21 -43.10 32.85
C GLY A 370 -14.23 -43.49 31.74
N GLY A 371 -14.31 -42.86 30.55
CA GLY A 371 -13.39 -43.09 29.43
C GLY A 371 -13.76 -44.27 28.52
N ASP A 372 -14.99 -44.78 28.66
CA ASP A 372 -15.56 -45.77 27.76
C ASP A 372 -16.28 -45.09 26.57
N TYR A 373 -16.60 -45.85 25.53
CA TYR A 373 -17.24 -45.32 24.30
C TYR A 373 -18.50 -46.11 23.94
N TYR A 374 -19.55 -45.39 23.53
CA TYR A 374 -20.60 -45.95 22.67
C TYR A 374 -20.18 -45.79 21.21
N VAL A 375 -20.29 -46.87 20.44
CA VAL A 375 -19.91 -46.93 19.02
C VAL A 375 -21.00 -47.56 18.17
#